data_AF-A0A938VQ25-F1
#
_entry.id   AF-A0A938VQ25-F1
#
_cell.length_a   1.000
_cell.length_b   1.000
_cell.length_c   1.000
_cell.angle_alpha   90.00
_cell.angle_beta   90.00
_cell.angle_gamma   90.00
#
_symmetry.space_group_name_H-M   'P 1'
#
loop_
_entity.id
_entity.type
_entity.pdbx_description
1 polymer ?
#
loop_
_entity_poly.entity_id
_entity_poly.type
_entity_poly.pdbx_seq_one_letter_code
_entity_poly.pdbx_strand_id
1 'polypeptide(L)' 'MRTLTPELPVVIVSAYRHDMLRAFFGQHEQVRFLGKPYRVQELVPLLHVLGIDPAVPH' A
#
# COMPACT_ATOMS: atom_id res chain seq x y z
N MET A 1 16.19 5.02 15.57
CA MET A 1 14.88 4.94 14.88
C MET A 1 14.70 3.50 14.42
N ARG A 2 13.61 2.85 14.81
CA ARG A 2 13.35 1.45 14.46
C ARG A 2 12.69 1.45 13.09
N THR A 3 13.41 1.03 12.06
CA THR A 3 12.86 0.90 10.70
C THR A 3 11.86 -0.25 10.73
N LEU A 4 10.58 0.06 10.54
CA LEU A 4 9.55 -0.94 10.33
C LEU A 4 9.81 -1.56 8.96
N THR A 5 10.46 -2.72 8.92
CA THR A 5 10.44 -3.62 7.77
C THR A 5 9.18 -4.45 7.87
N PRO A 6 8.10 -4.11 7.15
CA PRO A 6 6.96 -5.00 7.07
C PRO A 6 7.40 -6.31 6.41
N GLU A 7 6.99 -7.43 6.98
CA GLU A 7 7.15 -8.77 6.37
C GLU A 7 5.92 -9.15 5.54
N LEU A 8 4.82 -8.42 5.72
CA LEU A 8 3.56 -8.58 5.02
C LEU A 8 3.35 -7.45 4.02
N PRO A 9 2.63 -7.71 2.92
CA PRO A 9 2.24 -6.66 2.00
C PRO A 9 1.35 -5.61 2.68
N VAL A 10 1.65 -4.33 2.47
CA VAL A 10 0.93 -3.19 3.08
C VAL A 10 0.47 -2.22 2.00
N VAL A 11 -0.81 -1.83 2.06
CA VAL A 11 -1.32 -0.69 1.30
C VAL A 11 -1.63 0.46 2.27
N ILE A 12 -0.95 1.59 2.10
CA ILE A 12 -1.17 2.80 2.89
C ILE A 12 -2.12 3.73 2.15
N VAL A 13 -3.28 4.01 2.74
CA VAL A 13 -4.32 4.85 2.14
C VAL A 13 -4.40 6.20 2.86
N SER A 14 -3.99 7.29 2.22
CA SER A 14 -3.91 8.62 2.86
C SER A 14 -4.39 9.76 1.97
N ALA A 15 -5.07 10.75 2.56
CA ALA A 15 -5.44 12.02 1.92
C ALA A 15 -4.33 13.08 1.99
N TYR A 16 -3.32 12.90 2.85
CA TYR A 16 -2.36 13.94 3.20
C TYR A 16 -0.93 13.41 3.27
N ARG A 17 0.01 14.25 2.84
CA ARG A 17 1.48 14.03 2.79
C ARG A 17 1.93 12.65 2.29
N HIS A 18 1.42 12.28 1.13
CA HIS A 18 1.84 11.08 0.41
C HIS A 18 3.37 11.03 0.25
N ASP A 19 3.99 12.17 -0.05
CA ASP A 19 5.43 12.29 -0.30
C ASP A 19 6.26 11.98 0.95
N MET A 20 5.78 12.38 2.13
CA MET A 20 6.44 12.06 3.41
C MET A 20 6.36 10.56 3.70
N LEU A 21 5.17 9.98 3.57
CA LEU A 21 4.99 8.54 3.79
C LEU A 21 5.82 7.73 2.80
N ARG A 22 5.95 8.21 1.55
CA ARG A 22 6.82 7.62 0.54
C ARG A 22 8.31 7.76 0.89
N ALA A 23 8.73 8.86 1.51
CA ALA A 23 10.10 9.00 1.99
C ALA A 23 10.44 7.99 3.11
N PHE A 24 9.47 7.66 3.97
CA PHE A 24 9.68 6.68 5.04
C PHE A 24 9.56 5.23 4.57
N PHE A 25 8.59 4.91 3.71
CA PHE A 25 8.26 3.53 3.37
C PHE A 25 8.44 3.15 1.90
N GLY A 26 8.77 4.11 1.01
CA GLY A 26 8.87 3.89 -0.43
C GLY A 26 10.04 3.02 -0.87
N GLN A 27 10.97 2.72 0.04
CA GLN A 27 12.08 1.79 -0.17
C GLN A 27 11.64 0.33 0.04
N HIS A 28 10.46 0.07 0.62
CA HIS A 28 9.98 -1.28 0.87
C HIS A 28 9.14 -1.76 -0.32
N GLU A 29 9.62 -2.79 -1.01
CA GLU A 29 8.93 -3.38 -2.16
C GLU A 29 7.54 -3.93 -1.84
N GLN A 30 7.29 -4.26 -0.57
CA GLN A 30 6.01 -4.75 -0.07
C GLN A 30 5.00 -3.63 0.28
N VAL A 31 5.40 -2.36 0.19
CA VAL A 31 4.54 -1.23 0.52
C VAL A 31 4.03 -0.58 -0.77
N ARG A 32 2.71 -0.40 -0.85
CA ARG A 32 2.05 0.40 -1.87
C ARG A 32 1.29 1.53 -1.22
N PHE A 33 1.07 2.60 -1.98
CA PHE A 33 0.37 3.78 -1.50
C PHE A 33 -0.80 4.09 -2.41
N LEU A 34 -1.89 4.54 -1.80
CA LEU A 34 -3.10 4.97 -2.50
C LEU A 34 -3.56 6.30 -1.92
N GLY A 35 -3.67 7.32 -2.77
CA GLY A 35 -4.14 8.63 -2.37
C GLY A 35 -5.66 8.63 -2.17
N LYS A 36 -6.17 9.33 -1.15
CA LYS A 36 -7.60 9.64 -1.05
C LYS A 36 -7.91 10.97 -1.75
N PRO A 37 -9.07 11.11 -2.42
CA PRO A 37 -10.07 10.05 -2.65
C PRO A 37 -9.58 9.03 -3.68
N TYR A 38 -10.00 7.77 -3.54
CA TYR A 38 -9.72 6.70 -4.50
C TYR A 38 -11.00 5.95 -4.88
N ARG A 39 -10.96 5.30 -6.04
CA ARG A 39 -11.96 4.36 -6.54
C ARG A 39 -11.49 2.93 -6.33
N VAL A 40 -12.43 2.00 -6.16
CA VAL A 40 -12.12 0.58 -5.98
C VAL A 40 -11.25 0.02 -7.12
N GLN A 41 -11.46 0.51 -8.34
CA GLN A 41 -10.68 0.16 -9.54
C GLN A 41 -9.19 0.52 -9.43
N GLU A 42 -8.84 1.48 -8.56
CA GLU A 42 -7.46 1.89 -8.31
C GLU A 42 -6.80 1.05 -7.20
N LEU A 43 -7.59 0.47 -6.29
CA LEU A 43 -7.10 -0.39 -5.21
C LEU A 43 -6.79 -1.81 -5.70
N VAL A 44 -7.67 -2.39 -6.51
CA VAL A 44 -7.56 -3.80 -6.96
C VAL A 44 -6.21 -4.10 -7.64
N PRO A 45 -5.69 -3.27 -8.57
CA PRO A 45 -4.37 -3.50 -9.16
C PRO A 45 -3.23 -3.47 -8.14
N LEU A 46 -3.31 -2.61 -7.12
CA LEU A 46 -2.30 -2.54 -6.06
C LEU A 46 -2.26 -3.82 -5.22
N LEU A 47 -3.42 -4.40 -4.94
CA LEU A 47 -3.53 -5.67 -4.23
C LEU A 47 -2.95 -6.82 -5.05
N HIS A 48 -3.26 -6.89 -6.35
CA HIS A 48 -2.68 -7.92 -7.23
C HIS A 48 -1.15 -7.84 -7.32
N VAL A 49 -0.56 -6.64 -7.42
CA VAL A 49 0.90 -6.46 -7.40
C VAL A 49 1.52 -6.97 -6.10
N LEU A 50 0.77 -6.93 -5.01
CA LEU A 50 1.17 -7.44 -3.70
C LEU A 50 0.87 -8.94 -3.51
N GLY A 51 0.38 -9.63 -4.54
CA GLY A 51 -0.01 -11.04 -4.48
C GLY A 51 -1.29 -11.30 -3.69
N ILE A 52 -2.09 -10.26 -3.42
CA ILE A 52 -3.37 -10.37 -2.72
C ILE A 52 -4.47 -10.47 -3.78
N ASP A 53 -5.19 -11.60 -3.79
CA ASP A 53 -6.38 -11.78 -4.60
C ASP A 53 -7.65 -11.49 -3.78
N PRO A 54 -8.38 -10.39 -4.03
CA PRO A 54 -9.58 -10.06 -3.29
C PRO A 54 -10.78 -10.97 -3.63
N ALA A 55 -10.65 -11.93 -4.56
CA ALA A 55 -11.76 -12.74 -5.06
C ALA A 55 -12.06 -14.03 -4.27
N VAL A 56 -11.41 -14.31 -3.15
CA VAL A 56 -11.65 -15.54 -2.38
C VAL A 56 -12.13 -15.24 -0.95
N PRO A 57 -13.43 -15.35 -0.65
CA PRO A 57 -13.86 -15.58 0.73
C PRO A 57 -13.35 -16.96 1.17
N HIS A 58 -12.59 -17.00 2.26
CA HIS A 58 -12.31 -18.24 3.00
C HIS A 58 -13.58 -18.80 3.62
#